data_AF-R7PU18-F1
#
_entry.id   AF-R7PU18-F1
#
_cell.length_a   1.000
_cell.length_b   1.000
_cell.length_c   1.000
_cell.angle_alpha   90.00
_cell.angle_beta   90.00
_cell.angle_gamma   90.00
#
_symmetry.space_group_name_H-M   'P 1'
#
loop_
_entity.id
_entity.type
_entity.pdbx_description
1 polymer ?
#
loop_
_entity_poly.entity_id
_entity_poly.type
_entity_poly.pdbx_seq_one_letter_code
_entity_poly.pdbx_strand_id
1 'polypeptide(L)'
;MRHELFEVGSYDYSDLDERLTKPVEWTEDDLKLIAENYRGGIPLTSEHDNIYVGIGNNIEYEEGKLFLEIPDELDMEGKGLSPKVDVLLKDNGDSFGIDTMSLIDVGVTKHPRKIRLLNSDIAGETGQTGNPNPKPPAPQPQPQPAPAKDTNVATSLLLEKLQGKDAEIGKLQDEINNLKEESKKYDEIKKAIEENKEFIDSKDDILKELSELRKVENERKIKEYEAKYNFNYNENAQDKEVIDKLLSGNVDMELMEKLAERRIKIEAANDGSTPGGRNPGNSGETGETGLTGGSDADENKPSFTTREEYNKILKDMGFNRTRI
;
A
#
# COMPACT_ATOMS: atom_id res chain seq x y z
N MET A 1 -5.49 -14.82 10.28
CA MET A 1 -5.54 -15.40 11.66
C MET A 1 -5.78 -14.32 12.72
N ARG A 2 -6.40 -14.65 13.87
CA ARG A 2 -6.70 -13.72 14.98
C ARG A 2 -5.54 -13.64 15.98
N HIS A 3 -5.12 -12.43 16.34
CA HIS A 3 -4.01 -12.17 17.26
C HIS A 3 -4.41 -11.19 18.36
N GLU A 4 -3.87 -11.40 19.56
CA GLU A 4 -3.96 -10.44 20.66
C GLU A 4 -3.12 -9.20 20.32
N LEU A 5 -3.72 -8.02 20.49
CA LEU A 5 -3.08 -6.74 20.21
C LEU A 5 -2.67 -6.04 21.52
N PHE A 6 -3.59 -5.96 22.48
CA PHE A 6 -3.37 -5.26 23.75
C PHE A 6 -4.40 -5.68 24.81
N GLU A 7 -4.10 -5.49 26.10
CA GLU A 7 -5.01 -5.84 27.21
C GLU A 7 -5.14 -4.69 28.21
N VAL A 8 -6.28 -4.62 28.91
CA VAL A 8 -6.50 -3.66 30.00
C VAL A 8 -5.41 -3.78 31.06
N GLY A 9 -5.02 -2.67 31.67
CA GLY A 9 -3.98 -2.68 32.69
C GLY A 9 -3.30 -1.34 32.90
N SER A 10 -2.32 -1.36 33.80
CA SER A 10 -1.49 -0.21 34.15
C SER A 10 -0.08 -0.45 33.62
N TYR A 11 0.42 0.50 32.82
CA TYR A 11 1.66 0.32 32.08
C TYR A 11 2.60 1.51 32.27
N ASP A 12 3.87 1.20 32.44
CA ASP A 12 4.94 2.19 32.57
C ASP A 12 5.47 2.58 31.17
N TYR A 13 5.50 3.89 30.92
CA TYR A 13 6.00 4.49 29.69
C TYR A 13 7.08 5.54 29.97
N SER A 14 7.68 5.51 31.16
CA SER A 14 8.76 6.42 31.56
C SER A 14 10.00 6.32 30.66
N ASP A 15 10.15 5.24 29.89
CA ASP A 15 11.20 5.09 28.89
C ASP A 15 10.92 5.83 27.57
N LEU A 16 9.69 6.30 27.36
CA LEU A 16 9.26 7.02 26.14
C LEU A 16 9.30 8.54 26.30
N ASP A 17 8.90 9.07 27.45
CA ASP A 17 8.85 10.51 27.75
C ASP A 17 9.10 10.74 29.24
N GLU A 18 10.04 11.64 29.57
CA GLU A 18 10.42 11.98 30.95
C GLU A 18 9.25 12.58 31.76
N ARG A 19 8.21 13.08 31.09
CA ARG A 19 6.97 13.59 31.73
C ARG A 19 6.07 12.46 32.24
N LEU A 20 6.19 11.24 31.68
CA LEU A 20 5.39 10.07 32.07
C LEU A 20 5.95 9.41 33.33
N THR A 21 5.91 10.16 34.42
CA THR A 21 6.46 9.78 35.73
C THR A 21 5.59 8.79 36.53
N LYS A 22 4.40 8.47 36.01
CA LYS A 22 3.38 7.60 36.61
C LYS A 22 2.86 6.66 35.53
N PRO A 23 2.32 5.49 35.90
CA PRO A 23 1.79 4.57 34.90
C PRO A 23 0.53 5.13 34.23
N VAL A 24 0.31 4.73 32.97
CA VAL A 24 -0.92 5.02 32.24
C VAL A 24 -1.86 3.82 32.40
N GLU A 25 -3.09 4.10 32.82
CA GLU A 25 -4.15 3.11 33.01
C GLU A 25 -5.03 3.01 31.75
N TRP A 26 -5.23 1.77 31.32
CA TRP A 26 -6.07 1.39 30.20
C TRP A 26 -7.25 0.59 30.71
N THR A 27 -8.44 1.13 30.51
CA THR A 27 -9.71 0.56 30.97
C THR A 27 -10.39 -0.24 29.86
N GLU A 28 -11.44 -1.00 30.22
CA GLU A 28 -12.24 -1.70 29.21
C GLU A 28 -12.91 -0.74 28.22
N ASP A 29 -13.34 0.42 28.71
CA ASP A 29 -14.05 1.40 27.89
C ASP A 29 -13.10 2.02 26.86
N ASP A 30 -11.83 2.19 27.20
CA ASP A 30 -10.77 2.64 26.29
C ASP A 30 -10.59 1.65 25.13
N LEU A 31 -10.49 0.35 25.44
CA LEU A 31 -10.31 -0.68 24.41
C LEU A 31 -11.56 -0.88 23.56
N LYS A 32 -12.76 -0.78 24.15
CA LYS A 32 -14.03 -0.80 23.40
C LYS A 32 -14.12 0.37 22.42
N LEU A 33 -13.69 1.56 22.85
CA LEU A 33 -13.66 2.73 21.98
C LEU A 33 -12.76 2.52 20.76
N ILE A 34 -11.60 1.88 20.93
CA ILE A 34 -10.71 1.51 19.80
C ILE A 34 -11.43 0.55 18.85
N ALA A 35 -12.05 -0.51 19.36
CA ALA A 35 -12.76 -1.49 18.54
C ALA A 35 -13.95 -0.87 17.77
N GLU A 36 -14.66 0.08 18.38
CA GLU A 36 -15.81 0.75 17.75
C GLU A 36 -15.39 1.72 16.64
N ASN A 37 -14.29 2.46 16.85
CA ASN A 37 -13.82 3.50 15.93
C ASN A 37 -13.11 2.93 14.70
N TYR A 38 -12.51 1.73 14.78
CA TYR A 38 -11.71 1.15 13.69
C TYR A 38 -12.42 -0.01 12.99
N ARG A 39 -13.45 0.32 12.20
CA ARG A 39 -14.17 -0.65 11.34
C ARG A 39 -13.58 -0.83 9.94
N GLY A 40 -12.68 0.06 9.51
CA GLY A 40 -12.11 0.07 8.15
C GLY A 40 -10.80 -0.71 7.98
N GLY A 41 -10.35 -1.40 9.04
CA GLY A 41 -9.01 -1.98 9.11
C GLY A 41 -7.95 -0.96 9.53
N ILE A 42 -6.81 -1.46 10.02
CA ILE A 42 -5.65 -0.69 10.48
C ILE A 42 -4.41 -1.06 9.65
N PRO A 43 -3.59 -0.09 9.20
CA PRO A 43 -2.37 -0.41 8.49
C PRO A 43 -1.39 -1.18 9.38
N LEU A 44 -0.79 -2.22 8.81
CA LEU A 44 0.33 -2.96 9.39
C LEU A 44 1.62 -2.42 8.78
N THR A 45 2.59 -2.07 9.61
CA THR A 45 3.87 -1.51 9.19
C THR A 45 5.04 -2.36 9.67
N SER A 46 6.12 -2.46 8.88
CA SER A 46 7.36 -3.08 9.36
C SER A 46 8.04 -2.15 10.36
N GLU A 47 8.25 -2.60 11.60
CA GLU A 47 8.98 -1.86 12.65
C GLU A 47 8.51 -0.40 12.91
N HIS A 48 7.28 -0.03 12.49
CA HIS A 48 6.77 1.36 12.45
C HIS A 48 7.50 2.33 11.50
N ASP A 49 8.27 1.83 10.52
CA ASP A 49 9.06 2.64 9.58
C ASP A 49 8.23 3.20 8.39
N ASN A 50 6.90 3.29 8.53
CA ASN A 50 5.96 3.60 7.45
C ASN A 50 6.04 2.67 6.22
N ILE A 51 6.73 1.52 6.34
CA ILE A 51 6.77 0.48 5.31
C ILE A 51 5.52 -0.38 5.48
N TYR A 52 4.54 -0.19 4.60
CA TYR A 52 3.28 -0.94 4.60
C TYR A 52 3.51 -2.42 4.27
N VAL A 53 3.02 -3.30 5.14
CA VAL A 53 3.11 -4.77 4.98
C VAL A 53 1.75 -5.46 4.93
N GLY A 54 0.66 -4.75 5.21
CA GLY A 54 -0.70 -5.29 5.11
C GLY A 54 -1.74 -4.44 5.82
N ILE A 55 -2.98 -4.93 5.88
CA ILE A 55 -4.07 -4.36 6.67
C ILE A 55 -4.52 -5.41 7.68
N GLY A 56 -4.56 -5.03 8.95
CA GLY A 56 -5.25 -5.79 9.97
C GLY A 56 -6.73 -5.42 9.97
N ASN A 57 -7.62 -6.39 10.09
CA ASN A 57 -9.07 -6.20 10.07
C ASN A 57 -9.71 -6.69 11.37
N ASN A 58 -11.02 -6.45 11.51
CA ASN A 58 -11.83 -6.99 12.61
C ASN A 58 -11.21 -6.74 13.98
N ILE A 59 -10.98 -5.46 14.31
CA ILE A 59 -10.55 -5.08 15.65
C ILE A 59 -11.71 -5.32 16.60
N GLU A 60 -11.53 -6.24 17.54
CA GLU A 60 -12.59 -6.67 18.44
C GLU A 60 -12.10 -6.67 19.89
N TYR A 61 -12.97 -6.21 20.78
CA TYR A 61 -12.75 -6.32 22.21
C TYR A 61 -13.44 -7.58 22.76
N GLU A 62 -12.70 -8.41 23.48
CA GLU A 62 -13.22 -9.60 24.15
C GLU A 62 -12.44 -9.83 25.46
N GLU A 63 -13.16 -10.04 26.57
CA GLU A 63 -12.60 -10.44 27.87
C GLU A 63 -11.39 -9.60 28.36
N GLY A 64 -11.46 -8.26 28.25
CA GLY A 64 -10.38 -7.36 28.70
C GLY A 64 -9.23 -7.21 27.70
N LYS A 65 -9.37 -7.77 26.49
CA LYS A 65 -8.33 -7.77 25.46
C LYS A 65 -8.86 -7.27 24.12
N LEU A 66 -7.97 -6.60 23.40
CA LEU A 66 -8.17 -6.16 22.03
C LEU A 66 -7.50 -7.16 21.09
N PHE A 67 -8.23 -7.60 20.07
CA PHE A 67 -7.76 -8.54 19.07
C PHE A 67 -7.78 -7.90 17.69
N LEU A 68 -6.96 -8.44 16.79
CA LEU A 68 -6.85 -8.05 15.40
C LEU A 68 -6.71 -9.28 14.52
N GLU A 69 -7.37 -9.30 13.37
CA GLU A 69 -7.11 -10.29 12.33
C GLU A 69 -6.06 -9.79 11.36
N ILE A 70 -5.01 -10.59 11.15
CA ILE A 70 -3.95 -10.29 10.18
C ILE A 70 -4.10 -11.14 8.91
N PRO A 71 -3.58 -10.68 7.75
CA PRO A 71 -3.55 -11.46 6.51
C PRO A 71 -2.74 -12.76 6.68
N ASP A 72 -3.20 -13.84 6.07
CA ASP A 72 -2.57 -15.16 6.22
C ASP A 72 -1.21 -15.24 5.49
N GLU A 73 -0.98 -14.40 4.49
CA GLU A 73 0.28 -14.31 3.76
C GLU A 73 1.36 -13.50 4.50
N LEU A 74 1.00 -12.86 5.63
CA LEU A 74 1.94 -12.04 6.39
C LEU A 74 2.92 -12.93 7.17
N ASP A 75 4.22 -12.78 6.87
CA ASP A 75 5.27 -13.47 7.60
C ASP A 75 5.43 -12.92 9.03
N MET A 76 4.92 -13.70 9.98
CA MET A 76 4.98 -13.46 11.42
C MET A 76 6.08 -14.26 12.13
N GLU A 77 6.95 -14.98 11.41
CA GLU A 77 7.96 -15.82 12.06
C GLU A 77 8.95 -14.99 12.88
N GLY A 78 8.97 -15.23 14.19
CA GLY A 78 9.80 -14.48 15.14
C GLY A 78 9.40 -13.00 15.31
N LYS A 79 8.20 -12.61 14.88
CA LYS A 79 7.66 -11.25 15.02
C LYS A 79 6.39 -11.25 15.86
N GLY A 80 6.06 -10.11 16.44
CA GLY A 80 4.80 -9.83 17.11
C GLY A 80 4.21 -8.50 16.68
N LEU A 81 3.04 -8.19 17.23
CA LEU A 81 2.31 -6.95 16.97
C LEU A 81 2.64 -5.91 18.04
N SER A 82 2.82 -4.68 17.61
CA SER A 82 3.08 -3.52 18.45
C SER A 82 2.13 -2.40 18.03
N PRO A 83 0.98 -2.20 18.70
CA PRO A 83 0.07 -1.11 18.33
C PRO A 83 0.68 0.25 18.66
N LYS A 84 0.47 1.22 17.77
CA LYS A 84 0.84 2.62 18.00
C LYS A 84 -0.40 3.47 18.09
N VAL A 85 -0.52 4.21 19.18
CA VAL A 85 -1.65 5.08 19.46
C VAL A 85 -1.16 6.50 19.65
N ASP A 86 -1.92 7.45 19.13
CA ASP A 86 -1.83 8.86 19.50
C ASP A 86 -2.80 9.10 20.65
N VAL A 87 -2.33 9.66 21.75
CA VAL A 87 -3.12 9.77 22.99
C VAL A 87 -2.99 11.14 23.63
N LEU A 88 -4.11 11.66 24.11
CA LEU A 88 -4.13 12.74 25.10
C LEU A 88 -4.35 12.12 26.48
N LEU A 89 -3.44 12.39 27.41
CA LEU A 89 -3.48 11.86 28.75
C LEU A 89 -4.12 12.85 29.73
N LYS A 90 -4.78 12.32 30.75
CA LYS A 90 -5.35 13.07 31.86
C LYS A 90 -4.70 12.64 33.17
N ASP A 91 -4.19 13.59 33.95
CA ASP A 91 -3.67 13.29 35.28
C ASP A 91 -4.82 12.98 36.26
N ASN A 92 -4.86 11.74 36.77
CA ASN A 92 -5.84 11.28 37.74
C ASN A 92 -5.27 11.28 39.18
N GLY A 93 -4.07 11.81 39.40
CA GLY A 93 -3.37 11.83 40.69
C GLY A 93 -2.26 10.79 40.75
N ASP A 94 -2.59 9.51 40.94
CA ASP A 94 -1.60 8.43 41.05
C ASP A 94 -1.30 7.73 39.71
N SER A 95 -2.13 7.97 38.68
CA SER A 95 -2.01 7.43 37.33
C SER A 95 -2.37 8.48 36.28
N PHE A 96 -1.97 8.22 35.03
CA PHE A 96 -2.55 8.90 33.88
C PHE A 96 -3.69 8.06 33.30
N GLY A 97 -4.86 8.68 33.10
CA GLY A 97 -5.94 8.09 32.31
C GLY A 97 -5.88 8.55 30.86
N ILE A 98 -6.65 7.88 29.99
CA ILE A 98 -6.83 8.29 28.60
C ILE A 98 -7.98 9.30 28.51
N ASP A 99 -7.74 10.46 27.88
CA ASP A 99 -8.78 11.45 27.58
C ASP A 99 -9.30 11.28 26.15
N THR A 100 -8.38 11.24 25.18
CA THR A 100 -8.68 10.91 23.79
C THR A 100 -7.60 9.99 23.22
N MET A 101 -7.96 9.18 22.23
CA MET A 101 -7.01 8.28 21.58
C MET A 101 -7.36 7.99 20.12
N SER A 102 -6.34 7.64 19.35
CA SER A 102 -6.44 7.22 17.95
C SER A 102 -5.40 6.14 17.67
N LEU A 103 -5.82 4.97 17.18
CA LEU A 103 -4.92 3.92 16.72
C LEU A 103 -4.34 4.31 15.34
N ILE A 104 -3.03 4.46 15.25
CA ILE A 104 -2.36 4.98 14.06
C ILE A 104 -1.98 3.85 13.12
N ASP A 105 -1.22 2.89 13.63
CA ASP A 105 -0.78 1.70 12.93
C ASP A 105 -0.47 0.56 13.91
N VAL A 106 -0.19 -0.62 13.37
CA VAL A 106 0.34 -1.74 14.14
C VAL A 106 1.66 -2.19 13.51
N GLY A 107 2.73 -2.04 14.28
CA GLY A 107 4.06 -2.47 13.91
C GLY A 107 4.18 -4.00 13.99
N VAL A 108 4.64 -4.61 12.91
CA VAL A 108 5.06 -6.02 12.85
C VAL A 108 6.57 -6.04 13.08
N THR A 109 6.99 -6.49 14.27
CA THR A 109 8.35 -6.28 14.78
C THR A 109 8.88 -7.48 15.54
N LYS A 110 10.22 -7.65 15.56
CA LYS A 110 10.89 -8.65 16.42
C LYS A 110 10.86 -8.30 17.90
N HIS A 111 10.57 -7.05 18.24
CA HIS A 111 10.55 -6.54 19.61
C HIS A 111 9.21 -5.85 19.92
N PRO A 112 8.10 -6.62 19.92
CA PRO A 112 6.78 -6.05 20.12
C PRO A 112 6.67 -5.38 21.49
N ARG A 113 6.15 -4.15 21.49
CA ARG A 113 5.69 -3.48 22.70
C ARG A 113 4.19 -3.66 22.79
N LYS A 114 3.67 -3.79 24.01
CA LYS A 114 2.22 -3.92 24.23
C LYS A 114 1.45 -2.75 23.61
N ILE A 115 1.99 -1.53 23.70
CA ILE A 115 1.49 -0.36 22.99
C ILE A 115 2.58 0.73 22.97
N ARG A 116 2.58 1.55 21.92
CA ARG A 116 3.49 2.68 21.76
C ARG A 116 2.69 3.97 21.71
N LEU A 117 2.96 4.88 22.65
CA LEU A 117 2.31 6.19 22.70
C LEU A 117 3.03 7.18 21.75
N LEU A 118 2.25 7.92 20.97
CA LEU A 118 2.67 9.08 20.18
C LEU A 118 2.06 10.34 20.82
N ASN A 119 2.82 11.44 20.84
CA ASN A 119 2.39 12.76 21.33
C ASN A 119 1.59 12.71 22.65
N SER A 120 2.14 12.05 23.67
CA SER A 120 1.53 11.90 24.99
C SER A 120 1.53 13.21 25.78
N ASP A 121 0.78 14.19 25.30
CA ASP A 121 0.56 15.43 26.03
C ASP A 121 -0.38 15.18 27.20
N ILE A 122 -0.10 15.84 28.31
CA ILE A 122 -0.88 15.73 29.54
C ILE A 122 -1.78 16.96 29.61
N ALA A 123 -3.10 16.74 29.55
CA ALA A 123 -4.09 17.79 29.64
C ALA A 123 -3.92 18.57 30.95
N GLY A 124 -3.50 19.84 30.84
CA GLY A 124 -3.37 20.77 31.97
C GLY A 124 -1.96 21.03 32.51
N GLU A 125 -0.91 20.40 31.97
CA GLU A 125 0.47 20.60 32.46
C GLU A 125 1.20 21.71 31.68
N THR A 126 1.39 22.88 32.30
CA THR A 126 2.28 23.92 31.75
C THR A 126 3.54 24.09 32.62
N GLY A 127 4.60 23.37 32.23
CA GLY A 127 6.01 23.75 32.32
C GLY A 127 6.72 23.71 33.70
N GLN A 128 7.82 22.95 33.77
CA GLN A 128 8.93 23.24 34.69
C GLN A 128 10.28 22.95 34.02
N THR A 129 11.00 24.00 33.62
CA THR A 129 12.46 23.96 33.43
C THR A 129 13.12 24.52 34.69
N GLY A 130 13.94 23.70 35.34
CA GLY A 130 14.52 23.97 36.64
C GLY A 130 15.66 25.00 36.62
N ASN A 131 15.93 25.57 37.79
CA ASN A 131 17.18 26.28 38.07
C ASN A 131 17.68 25.85 39.47
N PRO A 132 18.94 25.39 39.63
CA PRO A 132 19.47 24.98 40.92
C PRO A 132 20.06 26.18 41.68
N ASN A 133 19.64 26.34 42.92
CA ASN A 133 20.12 27.34 43.86
C ASN A 133 21.38 26.82 44.60
N PRO A 134 22.33 27.68 45.03
CA PRO A 134 23.18 27.37 46.19
C PRO A 134 23.02 28.35 47.37
N LYS A 135 23.25 27.79 48.57
CA LYS A 135 23.02 28.28 49.95
C LYS A 135 23.89 29.50 50.41
N PRO A 136 23.54 30.14 51.56
CA PRO A 136 24.01 31.46 52.01
C PRO A 136 25.18 31.43 53.04
N PRO A 137 25.71 32.60 53.44
CA PRO A 137 25.81 32.90 54.89
C PRO A 137 25.49 34.36 55.30
N ALA A 138 25.08 34.54 56.57
CA ALA A 138 24.72 35.79 57.27
C ALA A 138 25.93 36.35 58.09
N PRO A 139 25.87 37.40 58.97
CA PRO A 139 24.75 38.30 59.37
C PRO A 139 25.09 39.82 59.66
N GLN A 140 24.03 40.63 59.87
CA GLN A 140 23.86 41.75 60.85
C GLN A 140 24.34 43.21 60.50
N PRO A 141 23.88 44.28 61.20
CA PRO A 141 22.51 44.85 61.23
C PRO A 141 22.48 46.41 61.18
N GLN A 142 21.36 47.07 60.81
CA GLN A 142 20.98 48.35 61.43
C GLN A 142 19.52 48.74 61.15
N PRO A 143 18.81 49.36 62.12
CA PRO A 143 17.37 49.59 62.08
C PRO A 143 17.05 50.98 61.54
N GLN A 144 16.09 51.11 60.64
CA GLN A 144 15.43 52.39 60.35
C GLN A 144 14.04 52.18 59.73
N PRO A 145 13.17 53.19 59.85
CA PRO A 145 11.80 53.09 60.33
C PRO A 145 10.85 52.58 59.27
N ALA A 146 9.80 51.88 59.69
CA ALA A 146 8.76 51.36 58.82
C ALA A 146 8.06 52.46 57.99
N PRO A 147 8.04 52.34 56.65
CA PRO A 147 6.97 52.89 55.83
C PRO A 147 6.09 51.72 55.33
N ALA A 148 4.79 51.79 55.61
CA ALA A 148 3.69 51.06 54.95
C ALA A 148 4.08 49.77 54.18
N LYS A 149 4.23 48.64 54.88
CA LYS A 149 4.57 47.34 54.26
C LYS A 149 3.43 46.73 53.44
N ASP A 150 2.17 47.07 53.74
CA ASP A 150 1.02 46.38 53.13
C ASP A 150 0.70 46.87 51.70
N THR A 151 0.99 48.12 51.37
CA THR A 151 0.66 48.69 50.05
C THR A 151 1.53 48.10 48.94
N ASN A 152 2.83 47.87 49.19
CA ASN A 152 3.75 47.29 48.20
C ASN A 152 3.52 45.78 47.96
N VAL A 153 3.01 45.05 48.95
CA VAL A 153 2.66 43.62 48.82
C VAL A 153 1.40 43.45 47.97
N ALA A 154 0.38 44.29 48.17
CA ALA A 154 -0.83 44.26 47.35
C ALA A 154 -0.55 44.62 45.88
N THR A 155 0.31 45.61 45.61
CA THR A 155 0.68 46.00 44.24
C THR A 155 1.49 44.92 43.53
N SER A 156 2.41 44.23 44.22
CA SER A 156 3.20 43.14 43.63
C SER A 156 2.36 41.90 43.32
N LEU A 157 1.43 41.51 44.20
CA LEU A 157 0.45 40.44 43.94
C LEU A 157 -0.45 40.73 42.74
N LEU A 158 -0.86 41.99 42.54
CA LEU A 158 -1.64 42.39 41.37
C LEU A 158 -0.82 42.34 40.08
N LEU A 159 0.45 42.73 40.12
CA LEU A 159 1.35 42.63 38.97
C LEU A 159 1.59 41.18 38.55
N GLU A 160 1.81 40.29 39.53
CA GLU A 160 2.00 38.86 39.30
C GLU A 160 0.74 38.22 38.69
N LYS A 161 -0.45 38.59 39.19
CA LYS A 161 -1.73 38.15 38.60
C LYS A 161 -1.93 38.67 37.17
N LEU A 162 -1.54 39.92 36.90
CA LEU A 162 -1.60 40.50 35.55
C LEU A 162 -0.67 39.77 34.59
N GLN A 163 0.58 39.50 34.99
CA GLN A 163 1.54 38.73 34.20
C GLN A 163 1.07 37.30 33.96
N GLY A 164 0.46 36.66 34.96
CA GLY A 164 -0.15 35.33 34.81
C GLY A 164 -1.31 35.34 33.80
N LYS A 165 -2.14 36.39 33.81
CA LYS A 165 -3.22 36.56 32.84
C LYS A 165 -2.72 36.85 31.43
N ASP A 166 -1.66 37.64 31.27
CA ASP A 166 -1.04 37.89 29.96
C ASP A 166 -0.44 36.60 29.36
N ALA A 167 0.16 35.74 30.18
CA ALA A 167 0.65 34.43 29.75
C ALA A 167 -0.48 33.48 29.33
N GLU A 168 -1.62 33.52 30.03
CA GLU A 168 -2.82 32.74 29.69
C GLU A 168 -3.43 33.22 28.37
N ILE A 169 -3.49 34.54 28.14
CA ILE A 169 -3.92 35.12 26.86
C ILE A 169 -3.02 34.67 25.71
N GLY A 170 -1.69 34.60 25.92
CA GLY A 170 -0.76 34.09 24.92
C GLY A 170 -1.06 32.65 24.50
N LYS A 171 -1.27 31.74 25.48
CA LYS A 171 -1.63 30.34 25.20
C LYS A 171 -2.93 30.21 24.40
N LEU A 172 -3.95 30.99 24.78
CA LEU A 172 -5.23 30.99 24.06
C LEU A 172 -5.09 31.53 22.62
N GLN A 173 -4.18 32.47 22.37
CA GLN A 173 -3.89 32.94 21.01
C GLN A 173 -3.22 31.87 20.15
N ASP A 174 -2.29 31.11 20.74
CA ASP A 174 -1.63 29.99 20.04
C ASP A 174 -2.63 28.88 19.71
N GLU A 175 -3.52 28.54 20.66
CA GLU A 175 -4.60 27.58 20.44
C GLU A 175 -5.57 28.02 19.34
N ILE A 176 -5.97 29.30 19.32
CA ILE A 176 -6.79 29.88 18.24
C ILE A 176 -6.09 29.74 16.88
N ASN A 177 -4.77 29.93 16.82
CA ASN A 177 -4.03 29.81 15.57
C ASN A 177 -3.94 28.34 15.10
N ASN A 178 -3.71 27.40 16.02
CA ASN A 178 -3.74 25.97 15.70
C ASN A 178 -5.11 25.53 15.18
N LEU A 179 -6.19 25.91 15.86
CA LEU A 179 -7.56 25.59 15.44
C LEU A 179 -7.90 26.18 14.05
N LYS A 180 -7.34 27.34 13.68
CA LYS A 180 -7.48 27.88 12.33
C LYS A 180 -6.78 27.04 11.28
N GLU A 181 -5.58 26.54 11.57
CA GLU A 181 -4.84 25.66 10.65
C GLU A 181 -5.53 24.29 10.51
N GLU A 182 -6.06 23.74 11.61
CA GLU A 182 -6.89 22.52 11.54
C GLU A 182 -8.16 22.71 10.73
N SER A 183 -8.83 23.87 10.89
CA SER A 183 -10.01 24.20 10.10
C SER A 183 -9.71 24.27 8.59
N LYS A 184 -8.55 24.79 8.19
CA LYS A 184 -8.12 24.74 6.78
C LYS A 184 -7.91 23.30 6.28
N LYS A 185 -7.25 22.46 7.08
CA LYS A 185 -7.06 21.04 6.75
C LYS A 185 -8.41 20.33 6.58
N TYR A 186 -9.39 20.66 7.42
CA TYR A 186 -10.75 20.13 7.30
C TYR A 186 -11.40 20.52 5.96
N ASP A 187 -11.26 21.77 5.53
CA ASP A 187 -11.78 22.22 4.23
C ASP A 187 -11.08 21.51 3.05
N GLU A 188 -9.78 21.27 3.14
CA GLU A 188 -9.02 20.50 2.13
C GLU A 188 -9.50 19.03 2.07
N ILE A 189 -9.69 18.38 3.22
CA ILE A 189 -10.22 17.01 3.30
C ILE A 189 -11.63 16.97 2.72
N LYS A 190 -12.48 17.94 3.04
CA LYS A 190 -13.85 18.02 2.51
C LYS A 190 -13.86 18.15 0.99
N LYS A 191 -12.95 18.96 0.43
CA LYS A 191 -12.79 19.08 -1.02
C LYS A 191 -12.34 17.76 -1.66
N ALA A 192 -11.35 17.09 -1.07
CA ALA A 192 -10.88 15.80 -1.57
C ALA A 192 -11.96 14.70 -1.52
N ILE A 193 -12.82 14.72 -0.49
CA ILE A 193 -13.98 13.81 -0.40
C ILE A 193 -14.95 14.07 -1.55
N GLU A 194 -15.22 15.33 -1.89
CA GLU A 194 -16.14 15.67 -2.98
C GLU A 194 -15.59 15.25 -4.35
N GLU A 195 -14.31 15.53 -4.63
CA GLU A 195 -13.63 15.08 -5.86
C GLU A 195 -13.65 13.54 -5.98
N ASN A 196 -13.45 12.82 -4.87
CA ASN A 196 -13.53 11.35 -4.87
C ASN A 196 -14.97 10.83 -5.09
N LYS A 197 -16.00 11.53 -4.63
CA LYS A 197 -17.39 11.16 -4.92
C LYS A 197 -17.70 11.32 -6.40
N GLU A 198 -17.30 12.43 -7.02
CA GLU A 198 -17.47 12.64 -8.46
C GLU A 198 -16.75 11.55 -9.27
N PHE A 199 -15.57 11.12 -8.83
CA PHE A 199 -14.87 9.97 -9.44
C PHE A 199 -15.65 8.65 -9.29
N ILE A 200 -16.23 8.39 -8.12
CA ILE A 200 -17.05 7.19 -7.90
C ILE A 200 -18.32 7.23 -8.74
N ASP A 201 -18.98 8.38 -8.85
CA ASP A 201 -20.20 8.54 -9.65
C ASP A 201 -19.92 8.33 -11.15
N SER A 202 -18.72 8.67 -11.62
CA SER A 202 -18.27 8.42 -13.00
C SER A 202 -17.74 7.01 -13.26
N LYS A 203 -17.64 6.16 -12.24
CA LYS A 203 -17.10 4.79 -12.36
C LYS A 203 -17.82 3.96 -13.41
N ASP A 204 -19.15 4.02 -13.45
CA ASP A 204 -19.94 3.21 -14.38
C ASP A 204 -19.73 3.64 -15.83
N ASP A 205 -19.57 4.95 -16.08
CA ASP A 205 -19.25 5.48 -17.40
C ASP A 205 -17.84 5.07 -17.84
N ILE A 206 -16.86 5.11 -16.94
CA ILE A 206 -15.49 4.63 -17.21
C ILE A 206 -15.48 3.13 -17.52
N LEU A 207 -16.21 2.33 -16.75
CA LEU A 207 -16.32 0.89 -16.99
C LEU A 207 -16.98 0.59 -18.35
N LYS A 208 -17.99 1.38 -18.72
CA LYS A 208 -18.64 1.27 -20.02
C LYS A 208 -17.66 1.61 -21.15
N GLU A 209 -16.95 2.73 -21.06
CA GLU A 209 -15.96 3.13 -22.07
C GLU A 209 -14.83 2.09 -22.21
N LEU A 210 -14.32 1.55 -21.09
CA LEU A 210 -13.33 0.48 -21.11
C LEU A 210 -13.86 -0.81 -21.77
N SER A 211 -15.14 -1.14 -21.57
CA SER A 211 -15.76 -2.30 -22.21
C SER A 211 -15.86 -2.12 -23.73
N GLU A 212 -16.21 -0.90 -24.18
CA GLU A 212 -16.29 -0.55 -25.59
C GLU A 212 -14.90 -0.58 -26.24
N LEU A 213 -13.88 -0.02 -25.59
CA LEU A 213 -12.49 -0.08 -26.05
C LEU A 213 -11.99 -1.52 -26.16
N ARG A 214 -12.26 -2.39 -25.17
CA ARG A 214 -11.90 -3.82 -25.25
C ARG A 214 -12.59 -4.52 -26.42
N LYS A 215 -13.85 -4.20 -26.68
CA LYS A 215 -14.59 -4.78 -27.82
C LYS A 215 -13.95 -4.36 -29.14
N VAL A 216 -13.66 -3.08 -29.34
CA VAL A 216 -13.00 -2.56 -30.54
C VAL A 216 -11.61 -3.20 -30.74
N GLU A 217 -10.82 -3.29 -29.68
CA GLU A 217 -9.49 -3.91 -29.75
C GLU A 217 -9.57 -5.41 -30.05
N ASN A 218 -10.53 -6.13 -29.47
CA ASN A 218 -10.74 -7.54 -29.79
C ASN A 218 -11.18 -7.72 -31.25
N GLU A 219 -12.10 -6.89 -31.76
CA GLU A 219 -12.49 -6.91 -33.18
C GLU A 219 -11.30 -6.64 -34.11
N ARG A 220 -10.39 -5.73 -33.72
CA ARG A 220 -9.14 -5.47 -34.45
C ARG A 220 -8.24 -6.70 -34.46
N LYS A 221 -8.00 -7.33 -33.31
CA LYS A 221 -7.15 -8.52 -33.17
C LYS A 221 -7.73 -9.74 -33.90
N ILE A 222 -9.05 -9.93 -33.87
CA ILE A 222 -9.73 -10.99 -34.62
C ILE A 222 -9.40 -10.85 -36.10
N LYS A 223 -9.59 -9.66 -36.69
CA LYS A 223 -9.26 -9.40 -38.10
C LYS A 223 -7.77 -9.62 -38.41
N GLU A 224 -6.89 -9.25 -37.49
CA GLU A 224 -5.45 -9.49 -37.62
C GLU A 224 -5.14 -10.99 -37.68
N TYR A 225 -5.75 -11.81 -36.81
CA TYR A 225 -5.57 -13.26 -36.82
C TYR A 225 -6.24 -13.95 -38.02
N GLU A 226 -7.42 -13.48 -38.43
CA GLU A 226 -8.08 -13.93 -39.66
C GLU A 226 -7.17 -13.72 -40.88
N ALA A 227 -6.58 -12.53 -41.02
CA ALA A 227 -5.67 -12.23 -42.12
C ALA A 227 -4.35 -13.01 -42.03
N LYS A 228 -3.76 -13.13 -40.83
CA LYS A 228 -2.43 -13.71 -40.63
C LYS A 228 -2.40 -15.23 -40.77
N TYR A 229 -3.46 -15.91 -40.35
CA TYR A 229 -3.52 -17.38 -40.31
C TYR A 229 -4.64 -17.97 -41.18
N ASN A 230 -5.28 -17.13 -42.00
CA ASN A 230 -6.43 -17.51 -42.84
C ASN A 230 -7.51 -18.22 -42.01
N PHE A 231 -7.84 -17.63 -40.86
CA PHE A 231 -8.91 -18.07 -39.99
C PHE A 231 -10.22 -17.39 -40.38
N ASN A 232 -11.34 -18.00 -39.97
CA ASN A 232 -12.65 -17.40 -40.08
C ASN A 232 -13.40 -17.51 -38.75
N TYR A 233 -13.45 -16.40 -38.01
CA TYR A 233 -13.97 -16.38 -36.65
C TYR A 233 -15.48 -16.65 -36.58
N ASN A 234 -16.23 -16.21 -37.60
CA ASN A 234 -17.69 -16.30 -37.59
C ASN A 234 -18.22 -17.60 -38.20
N GLU A 235 -17.48 -18.23 -39.13
CA GLU A 235 -17.97 -19.39 -39.89
C GLU A 235 -17.37 -20.71 -39.45
N ASN A 236 -16.20 -20.72 -38.79
CA ASN A 236 -15.53 -21.93 -38.36
C ASN A 236 -15.36 -21.98 -36.82
N ALA A 237 -16.04 -22.93 -36.18
CA ALA A 237 -16.01 -23.10 -34.73
C ALA A 237 -14.60 -23.43 -34.17
N GLN A 238 -13.77 -24.16 -34.93
CA GLN A 238 -12.40 -24.48 -34.51
C GLN A 238 -11.49 -23.25 -34.61
N ASP A 239 -11.62 -22.47 -35.69
CA ASP A 239 -10.86 -21.23 -35.86
C ASP A 239 -11.30 -20.19 -34.81
N LYS A 240 -12.59 -20.15 -34.48
CA LYS A 240 -13.13 -19.33 -33.38
C LYS A 240 -12.49 -19.70 -32.05
N GLU A 241 -12.45 -20.98 -31.69
CA GLU A 241 -11.84 -21.44 -30.43
C GLU A 241 -10.34 -21.07 -30.35
N VAL A 242 -9.61 -21.20 -31.46
CA VAL A 242 -8.20 -20.80 -31.55
C VAL A 242 -8.05 -19.29 -31.35
N ILE A 243 -8.89 -18.47 -31.99
CA ILE A 243 -8.85 -17.02 -31.82
C ILE A 243 -9.23 -16.61 -30.39
N ASP A 244 -10.22 -17.26 -29.77
CA ASP A 244 -10.60 -16.99 -28.37
C ASP A 244 -9.44 -17.30 -27.39
N LYS A 245 -8.68 -18.38 -27.62
CA LYS A 245 -7.45 -18.70 -26.88
C LYS A 245 -6.36 -17.64 -27.09
N LEU A 246 -6.20 -17.15 -28.31
CA LEU A 246 -5.25 -16.07 -28.64
C LEU A 246 -5.65 -14.72 -28.00
N LEU A 247 -6.94 -14.39 -27.92
CA LEU A 247 -7.43 -13.16 -27.29
C LEU A 247 -7.32 -13.19 -25.77
N SER A 248 -7.55 -14.36 -25.16
CA SER A 248 -7.42 -14.58 -23.71
C SER A 248 -5.97 -14.77 -23.23
N GLY A 249 -5.02 -14.92 -24.15
CA GLY A 249 -3.61 -15.17 -23.83
C GLY A 249 -3.32 -16.60 -23.36
N ASN A 250 -4.30 -17.50 -23.43
CA ASN A 250 -4.14 -18.92 -23.09
C ASN A 250 -3.51 -19.69 -24.25
N VAL A 251 -2.25 -19.38 -24.56
CA VAL A 251 -1.51 -19.94 -25.69
C VAL A 251 -0.52 -20.97 -25.19
N ASP A 252 -0.82 -22.24 -25.41
CA ASP A 252 0.10 -23.34 -25.13
C ASP A 252 1.03 -23.66 -26.31
N MET A 253 2.01 -24.52 -26.06
CA MET A 253 3.02 -24.88 -27.04
C MET A 253 2.43 -25.59 -28.26
N GLU A 254 1.40 -26.42 -28.05
CA GLU A 254 0.70 -27.14 -29.12
C GLU A 254 -0.05 -26.17 -30.05
N LEU A 255 -0.72 -25.16 -29.50
CA LEU A 255 -1.37 -24.13 -30.27
C LEU A 255 -0.37 -23.30 -31.08
N MET A 256 0.79 -22.98 -30.49
CA MET A 256 1.86 -22.28 -31.22
C MET A 256 2.41 -23.10 -32.38
N GLU A 257 2.63 -24.40 -32.19
CA GLU A 257 3.11 -25.30 -33.25
C GLU A 257 2.08 -25.38 -34.39
N LYS A 258 0.80 -25.55 -34.07
CA LYS A 258 -0.30 -25.55 -35.05
C LYS A 258 -0.39 -24.24 -35.85
N LEU A 259 -0.19 -23.09 -35.21
CA LEU A 259 -0.17 -21.79 -35.88
C LEU A 259 1.04 -21.64 -36.81
N ALA A 260 2.21 -22.12 -36.39
CA ALA A 260 3.42 -22.10 -37.21
C ALA A 260 3.27 -23.00 -38.45
N GLU A 261 2.77 -24.23 -38.28
CA GLU A 261 2.49 -25.14 -39.40
C GLU A 261 1.48 -24.55 -40.39
N ARG A 262 0.41 -23.93 -39.89
CA ARG A 262 -0.62 -23.31 -40.75
C ARG A 262 -0.04 -22.14 -41.53
N ARG A 263 0.82 -21.34 -40.92
CA ARG A 263 1.52 -20.23 -41.61
C ARG A 263 2.44 -20.73 -42.73
N ILE A 264 3.22 -21.77 -42.49
CA ILE A 264 4.10 -22.39 -43.50
C ILE A 264 3.26 -22.90 -44.69
N LYS A 265 2.12 -23.54 -44.42
CA LYS A 265 1.21 -24.03 -45.47
C LYS A 265 0.63 -22.89 -46.32
N ILE A 266 0.32 -21.74 -45.71
CA ILE A 266 -0.17 -20.55 -46.42
C ILE A 266 0.93 -19.93 -47.28
N GLU A 267 2.14 -19.80 -46.74
CA GLU A 267 3.30 -19.25 -47.46
C GLU A 267 3.67 -20.16 -48.66
N ALA A 268 3.70 -21.49 -48.47
CA ALA A 268 3.94 -22.45 -49.55
C ALA A 268 2.84 -22.44 -50.64
N ALA A 269 1.58 -22.18 -50.28
CA ALA A 269 0.48 -22.06 -51.25
C ALA A 269 0.55 -20.75 -52.07
N ASN A 270 1.12 -19.68 -51.50
CA ASN A 270 1.29 -18.40 -52.17
C ASN A 270 2.53 -18.35 -53.09
N ASP A 271 3.58 -19.11 -52.79
CA ASP A 271 4.78 -19.23 -53.64
C ASP A 271 4.55 -20.04 -54.93
N GLY A 272 3.40 -20.70 -55.07
CA GLY A 272 3.00 -21.40 -56.30
C GLY A 272 2.55 -20.51 -57.46
N SER A 273 2.45 -19.18 -57.27
CA SER A 273 2.08 -18.24 -58.33
C SER A 273 3.28 -17.42 -58.81
N THR A 274 4.12 -18.03 -59.65
CA THR A 274 5.07 -17.28 -60.49
C THR A 274 4.32 -16.64 -61.67
N PRO A 275 4.30 -15.30 -61.86
CA PRO A 275 3.85 -14.68 -63.10
C PRO A 275 4.94 -14.84 -64.17
N GLY A 276 4.55 -15.32 -65.36
CA GLY A 276 5.46 -15.91 -66.35
C GLY A 276 6.49 -14.98 -67.03
N GLY A 277 7.49 -15.62 -67.65
CA GLY A 277 8.44 -14.95 -68.54
C GLY A 277 9.65 -15.76 -69.00
N ARG A 278 9.45 -16.69 -69.95
CA ARG A 278 10.38 -17.22 -70.98
C ARG A 278 11.91 -17.15 -70.74
N ASN A 279 12.59 -18.31 -70.84
CA ASN A 279 13.29 -18.69 -72.08
C ASN A 279 13.59 -20.20 -72.13
N PRO A 280 13.35 -20.91 -73.25
CA PRO A 280 13.80 -22.28 -73.48
C PRO A 280 15.17 -22.29 -74.16
N GLY A 281 16.07 -23.18 -73.77
CA GLY A 281 17.33 -23.35 -74.49
C GLY A 281 18.28 -24.37 -73.89
N ASN A 282 18.18 -25.60 -74.41
CA ASN A 282 19.25 -26.62 -74.56
C ASN A 282 19.98 -27.12 -73.29
N SER A 283 20.36 -28.39 -73.15
CA SER A 283 20.53 -29.49 -74.12
C SER A 283 20.85 -30.80 -73.40
N GLY A 284 20.35 -31.92 -73.95
CA GLY A 284 20.95 -33.27 -73.93
C GLY A 284 20.60 -34.15 -72.73
N GLU A 285 19.75 -35.18 -72.86
CA GLU A 285 20.05 -36.57 -73.34
C GLU A 285 21.09 -37.29 -72.46
N THR A 286 20.99 -38.54 -72.00
CA THR A 286 20.01 -39.65 -72.03
C THR A 286 20.62 -40.78 -71.14
N GLY A 287 19.81 -41.72 -70.63
CA GLY A 287 20.26 -43.05 -70.15
C GLY A 287 19.93 -43.33 -68.68
N GLU A 288 18.95 -44.18 -68.36
CA GLU A 288 19.08 -45.64 -68.08
C GLU A 288 19.90 -45.91 -66.79
N THR A 289 19.51 -46.69 -65.77
CA THR A 289 18.65 -47.89 -65.62
C THR A 289 18.58 -48.28 -64.12
N GLY A 290 17.59 -49.10 -63.70
CA GLY A 290 17.70 -50.10 -62.60
C GLY A 290 17.18 -49.69 -61.22
N LEU A 291 16.05 -50.21 -60.75
CA LEU A 291 15.82 -51.50 -60.05
C LEU A 291 16.14 -51.51 -58.54
N THR A 292 15.06 -51.80 -57.79
CA THR A 292 14.94 -52.53 -56.52
C THR A 292 15.49 -51.94 -55.21
N GLY A 293 14.56 -51.42 -54.39
CA GLY A 293 14.19 -52.00 -53.09
C GLY A 293 15.17 -51.86 -51.92
N GLY A 294 14.80 -51.04 -50.93
CA GLY A 294 15.36 -51.10 -49.58
C GLY A 294 15.09 -49.83 -48.78
N SER A 295 14.20 -49.93 -47.79
CA SER A 295 14.04 -49.10 -46.59
C SER A 295 14.63 -47.69 -46.61
N ASP A 296 13.79 -46.65 -46.50
CA ASP A 296 14.17 -45.45 -45.75
C ASP A 296 12.96 -44.71 -45.20
N ALA A 297 13.19 -44.13 -44.04
CA ALA A 297 12.23 -43.55 -43.11
C ALA A 297 11.44 -42.37 -43.71
N ASP A 298 10.29 -42.12 -43.07
CA ASP A 298 9.39 -40.99 -43.27
C ASP A 298 10.10 -39.66 -42.92
N GLU A 299 10.87 -39.10 -43.86
CA GLU A 299 11.53 -37.79 -43.78
C GLU A 299 10.62 -36.66 -44.29
N ASN A 300 9.49 -36.42 -43.63
CA ASN A 300 8.74 -35.17 -43.84
C ASN A 300 8.24 -34.55 -42.52
N LYS A 301 9.06 -34.69 -41.47
CA LYS A 301 9.01 -33.81 -40.30
C LYS A 301 9.94 -32.62 -40.55
N PRO A 302 9.48 -31.36 -40.49
CA PRO A 302 10.40 -30.26 -40.36
C PRO A 302 11.03 -30.35 -38.96
N SER A 303 12.25 -30.89 -38.88
CA SER A 303 13.04 -30.84 -37.65
C SER A 303 13.70 -29.48 -37.55
N PHE A 304 13.40 -28.72 -36.49
CA PHE A 304 14.16 -27.52 -36.13
C PHE A 304 15.63 -27.89 -35.98
N THR A 305 16.52 -27.33 -36.79
CA THR A 305 17.94 -27.71 -36.76
C THR A 305 18.76 -26.82 -35.84
N THR A 306 18.28 -25.63 -35.45
CA THR A 306 19.03 -24.76 -34.54
C THR A 306 18.16 -23.97 -33.55
N ARG A 307 18.71 -23.77 -32.34
CA ARG A 307 18.12 -22.95 -31.27
C ARG A 307 17.96 -21.47 -31.68
N GLU A 308 18.70 -21.04 -32.69
CA GLU A 308 18.75 -19.67 -33.19
C GLU A 308 17.55 -19.35 -34.09
N GLU A 309 17.12 -20.30 -34.94
CA GLU A 309 15.88 -20.17 -35.73
C GLU A 309 14.65 -20.03 -34.83
N TYR A 310 14.60 -20.83 -33.77
CA TYR A 310 13.56 -20.76 -32.75
C TYR A 310 13.49 -19.38 -32.05
N ASN A 311 14.64 -18.84 -31.63
CA ASN A 311 14.69 -17.54 -30.95
C ASN A 311 14.36 -16.37 -31.89
N LYS A 312 14.68 -16.48 -33.19
CA LYS A 312 14.38 -15.46 -34.19
C LYS A 312 12.86 -15.36 -34.42
N ILE A 313 12.18 -16.50 -34.54
CA ILE A 313 10.72 -16.56 -34.73
C ILE A 313 9.98 -16.01 -33.50
N LEU A 314 10.43 -16.33 -32.28
CA LEU A 314 9.85 -15.76 -31.04
C LEU A 314 9.94 -14.23 -30.98
N LYS A 315 11.07 -13.68 -31.45
CA LYS A 315 11.31 -12.24 -31.48
C LYS A 315 10.44 -11.55 -32.54
N ASP A 316 10.30 -12.16 -33.72
CA ASP A 316 9.45 -11.68 -34.81
C ASP A 316 7.95 -11.77 -34.47
N MET A 317 7.56 -12.64 -33.52
CA MET A 317 6.20 -12.73 -32.98
C MET A 317 5.93 -11.77 -31.80
N GLY A 318 6.88 -10.91 -31.42
CA GLY A 318 6.69 -9.90 -30.38
C GLY A 318 6.74 -10.43 -28.94
N PHE A 319 7.08 -11.70 -28.75
CA PHE A 319 7.28 -12.30 -27.42
C PHE A 319 8.71 -12.04 -26.95
N ASN A 320 8.97 -10.82 -26.47
CA ASN A 320 10.18 -10.57 -25.70
C ASN A 320 10.09 -11.37 -24.39
N ARG A 321 10.94 -12.40 -24.25
CA ARG A 321 11.26 -12.95 -22.94
C ARG A 321 12.01 -11.88 -22.16
N THR A 322 11.28 -11.00 -21.47
CA THR A 322 11.84 -10.32 -20.31
C THR A 322 12.20 -11.43 -19.32
N ARG A 323 13.50 -11.59 -19.05
CA ARG A 323 14.02 -12.56 -18.09
C ARG A 323 13.27 -12.35 -16.75
N ILE A 324 12.63 -13.40 -16.26
CA ILE A 324 12.54 -13.65 -14.82
C ILE A 324 13.90 -14.24 -14.42
#